data_AF-A0A219B8E5-F1
#
_entry.id   AF-A0A219B8E5-F1
#
_cell.length_a   1.000
_cell.length_b   1.000
_cell.length_c   1.000
_cell.angle_alpha   90.00
_cell.angle_beta   90.00
_cell.angle_gamma   90.00
#
_symmetry.space_group_name_H-M   'P 1'
#
loop_
_entity.id
_entity.type
_entity.pdbx_description
1 polymer ?
#
loop_
_entity_poly.entity_id
_entity_poly.type
_entity_poly.pdbx_seq_one_letter_code
_entity_poly.pdbx_strand_id
1 'polypeptide(L)'
;MRLADDARLYFDEAGKTDRERLLPMQRVQFSCESLRVTTRLMHAVSWLLNRKAVAAGELSEEEGLSPERRLGRAGDAACDEETLGALPDRAREIIEASRDLYERVKRLDATLAEDAPPSPARKLMGDLEKRF
;
A
#
# COMPACT_ATOMS: atom_id res chain seq x y z
N MET A 1 -12.09 -0.50 5.00
CA MET A 1 -10.80 0.20 4.82
C MET A 1 -11.04 1.17 3.68
N ARG A 2 -11.26 2.45 3.98
CA ARG A 2 -11.96 3.38 3.07
C ARG A 2 -11.46 3.36 1.62
N LEU A 3 -10.14 3.36 1.38
CA LEU A 3 -9.59 3.37 0.02
C LEU A 3 -9.92 2.10 -0.78
N ALA A 4 -9.94 0.92 -0.14
CA ALA A 4 -10.32 -0.31 -0.81
C ALA A 4 -11.81 -0.35 -1.16
N ASP A 5 -12.64 0.19 -0.28
CA ASP A 5 -14.08 0.34 -0.51
C ASP A 5 -14.33 1.33 -1.67
N ASP A 6 -13.66 2.48 -1.66
CA ASP A 6 -13.73 3.50 -2.73
C ASP A 6 -13.27 2.96 -4.09
N ALA A 7 -12.17 2.18 -4.12
CA ALA A 7 -11.65 1.57 -5.33
C ALA A 7 -12.63 0.52 -5.90
N ARG A 8 -13.22 -0.32 -5.03
CA ARG A 8 -14.21 -1.31 -5.43
C ARG A 8 -15.44 -0.64 -6.03
N LEU A 9 -16.01 0.36 -5.35
CA LEU A 9 -17.17 1.11 -5.82
C LEU A 9 -16.90 1.76 -7.18
N TYR A 10 -15.73 2.37 -7.35
CA TYR A 10 -15.39 3.00 -8.62
C TYR A 10 -15.26 1.97 -9.76
N PHE A 11 -14.42 0.94 -9.62
CA PHE A 11 -14.13 0.02 -10.72
C PHE A 11 -15.29 -0.93 -11.07
N ASP A 12 -16.15 -1.29 -10.10
CA ASP A 12 -17.31 -2.17 -10.35
C ASP A 12 -18.49 -1.44 -11.03
N GLU A 13 -18.66 -0.15 -10.76
CA GLU A 13 -19.81 0.65 -11.22
C GLU A 13 -19.39 1.74 -12.22
N ALA A 14 -18.89 2.88 -11.71
CA ALA A 14 -18.61 4.07 -12.50
C ALA A 14 -17.50 3.87 -13.57
N GLY A 15 -16.53 3.02 -13.25
CA GLY A 15 -15.38 2.71 -14.09
C GLY A 15 -15.77 2.02 -15.40
N LYS A 16 -16.94 1.38 -15.48
CA LYS A 16 -17.43 0.78 -16.73
C LYS A 16 -17.79 1.86 -17.75
N THR A 17 -18.57 2.86 -17.33
CA THR A 17 -18.97 3.97 -18.19
C THR A 17 -17.78 4.84 -18.60
N ASP A 18 -16.88 5.11 -17.67
CA ASP A 18 -15.66 5.87 -17.98
C ASP A 18 -14.77 5.12 -18.98
N ARG A 19 -14.59 3.81 -18.79
CA ARG A 19 -13.83 2.95 -19.71
C ARG A 19 -14.42 2.93 -21.11
N GLU A 20 -15.74 2.92 -21.26
CA GLU A 20 -16.40 2.95 -22.58
C GLU A 20 -16.11 4.25 -23.36
N ARG A 21 -15.82 5.36 -22.68
CA ARG A 21 -15.48 6.64 -23.33
C ARG A 21 -14.02 6.72 -23.78
N LEU A 22 -13.17 5.79 -23.33
CA LEU A 22 -11.74 5.76 -23.66
C LEU A 22 -11.48 5.12 -25.03
N LEU A 23 -10.38 5.52 -25.66
CA LEU A 23 -9.84 4.87 -26.85
C LEU A 23 -9.38 3.43 -26.54
N PRO A 24 -9.31 2.51 -27.52
CA PRO A 24 -8.98 1.11 -27.27
C PRO A 24 -7.70 0.88 -26.46
N MET A 25 -6.63 1.64 -26.73
CA MET A 25 -5.38 1.55 -25.97
C MET A 25 -5.54 2.04 -24.53
N GLN A 26 -6.24 3.15 -24.31
CA GLN A 26 -6.53 3.68 -22.98
C GLN A 26 -7.40 2.73 -22.15
N ARG A 27 -8.31 1.97 -22.80
CA ARG A 27 -9.11 0.93 -22.12
C ARG A 27 -8.26 -0.22 -21.58
N VAL A 28 -7.21 -0.62 -22.31
CA VAL A 28 -6.26 -1.64 -21.84
C VAL A 28 -5.49 -1.11 -20.64
N GLN A 29 -4.99 0.13 -20.74
CA GLN A 29 -4.26 0.78 -19.65
C GLN A 29 -5.12 0.94 -18.39
N PHE A 30 -6.38 1.38 -18.54
CA PHE A 30 -7.33 1.44 -17.43
C PHE A 30 -7.50 0.08 -16.73
N SER A 31 -7.66 -1.01 -17.50
CA SER A 31 -7.75 -2.36 -16.92
C SER A 31 -6.46 -2.78 -16.21
N CYS A 32 -5.29 -2.48 -16.79
CA CYS A 32 -4.00 -2.77 -16.17
C CYS A 32 -3.83 -2.02 -14.85
N GLU A 33 -4.15 -0.72 -14.81
CA GLU A 33 -4.07 0.07 -13.59
C GLU A 33 -5.08 -0.38 -12.53
N SER A 34 -6.31 -0.74 -12.93
CA SER A 34 -7.30 -1.30 -12.01
C SER A 34 -6.77 -2.57 -11.31
N LEU A 35 -6.13 -3.48 -12.07
CA LEU A 35 -5.52 -4.68 -11.51
C LEU A 35 -4.34 -4.34 -10.57
N ARG A 36 -3.52 -3.35 -10.92
CA ARG A 36 -2.41 -2.90 -10.06
C ARG A 36 -2.93 -2.31 -8.75
N VAL A 37 -4.00 -1.50 -8.80
CA VAL A 37 -4.66 -0.95 -7.61
C VAL A 37 -5.16 -2.08 -6.71
N THR A 38 -5.92 -3.03 -7.25
CA THR A 38 -6.47 -4.13 -6.43
C THR A 38 -5.37 -5.00 -5.83
N THR A 39 -4.29 -5.25 -6.56
CA THR A 39 -3.14 -6.02 -6.05
C THR A 39 -2.43 -5.28 -4.91
N ARG A 40 -2.16 -3.97 -5.07
CA ARG A 40 -1.58 -3.14 -4.01
C ARG A 40 -2.45 -3.13 -2.75
N LEU A 41 -3.75 -2.93 -2.93
CA LEU A 41 -4.70 -2.88 -1.82
C LEU A 41 -4.81 -4.23 -1.11
N MET A 42 -4.87 -5.34 -1.85
CA MET A 42 -4.90 -6.68 -1.28
C MET A 42 -3.67 -6.94 -0.40
N HIS A 43 -2.47 -6.63 -0.90
CA HIS A 43 -1.23 -6.80 -0.14
C HIS A 43 -1.21 -5.91 1.11
N ALA A 44 -1.62 -4.64 0.99
CA ALA A 44 -1.70 -3.72 2.11
C ALA A 44 -2.72 -4.18 3.17
N VAL A 45 -3.90 -4.64 2.77
CA VAL A 45 -4.93 -5.18 3.67
C VAL A 45 -4.42 -6.41 4.40
N SER A 46 -3.85 -7.37 3.67
CA SER A 46 -3.31 -8.60 4.25
C SER A 46 -2.26 -8.28 5.34
N TRP A 47 -1.33 -7.37 5.02
CA TRP A 47 -0.31 -6.92 5.97
C TRP A 47 -0.92 -6.24 7.20
N LEU A 48 -1.90 -5.35 7.02
CA LEU A 48 -2.57 -4.65 8.12
C LEU A 48 -3.36 -5.60 9.02
N LEU A 49 -3.98 -6.64 8.46
CA LEU A 49 -4.67 -7.67 9.22
C LEU A 49 -3.68 -8.50 10.05
N ASN A 50 -2.51 -8.85 9.49
CA ASN A 50 -1.45 -9.49 10.25
C ASN A 50 -0.98 -8.61 11.42
N ARG A 51 -0.78 -7.30 11.20
CA ARG A 51 -0.43 -6.36 12.28
C ARG A 51 -1.50 -6.27 13.36
N LYS A 52 -2.78 -6.28 12.95
CA LYS A 52 -3.90 -6.28 13.88
C LYS A 52 -3.91 -7.54 14.76
N ALA A 53 -3.65 -8.71 14.18
CA ALA A 53 -3.58 -9.98 14.92
C ALA A 53 -2.42 -9.98 15.94
N VAL A 54 -1.25 -9.45 15.56
CA VAL A 54 -0.13 -9.25 16.49
C VAL A 54 -0.52 -8.32 17.65
N ALA A 55 -1.12 -7.17 17.33
CA ALA A 55 -1.56 -6.20 18.34
C ALA A 55 -2.66 -6.75 19.27
N ALA A 56 -3.47 -7.70 18.80
CA ALA A 56 -4.48 -8.41 19.59
C ALA A 56 -3.90 -9.55 20.44
N GLY A 57 -2.61 -9.88 20.28
CA GLY A 57 -1.97 -11.02 20.93
C GLY A 57 -2.35 -12.38 20.33
N GLU A 58 -3.01 -12.39 19.17
CA GLU A 58 -3.34 -13.62 18.42
C GLU A 58 -2.11 -14.21 17.71
N LEU A 59 -1.11 -13.37 17.43
CA LEU A 59 0.19 -13.73 16.88
C LEU A 59 1.29 -13.09 17.73
N SER A 60 2.42 -13.79 17.89
CA SER A 60 3.63 -13.17 18.41
C SER A 60 4.25 -12.20 17.39
N GLU A 61 5.15 -11.32 17.85
CA GLU A 61 5.90 -10.42 16.96
C GLU A 61 6.74 -11.21 15.95
N GLU A 62 7.42 -12.27 16.40
CA GLU A 62 8.22 -13.15 15.53
C GLU A 62 7.38 -13.80 14.44
N GLU A 63 6.21 -14.34 14.81
CA GLU A 63 5.25 -14.91 13.87
C GLU A 63 4.70 -13.87 12.91
N GLY A 64 4.51 -12.63 13.36
CA GLY A 64 4.11 -11.54 12.51
C GLY A 64 5.18 -11.21 11.46
N LEU A 65 6.46 -11.27 11.83
CA LEU A 65 7.60 -10.91 10.97
C LEU A 65 8.01 -12.04 10.01
N SER A 66 7.29 -13.16 10.01
CA SER A 66 7.57 -14.27 9.10
C SER A 66 7.54 -13.82 7.63
N PRO A 67 8.40 -14.38 6.75
CA PRO A 67 8.48 -13.97 5.35
C PRO A 67 7.14 -13.99 4.61
N GLU A 68 6.23 -14.90 4.98
CA GLU A 68 4.91 -15.06 4.38
C GLU A 68 3.91 -13.97 4.79
N ARG A 69 4.16 -13.32 5.94
CA ARG A 69 3.30 -12.28 6.52
C ARG A 69 3.82 -10.86 6.30
N ARG A 70 5.00 -10.73 5.71
CA ARG A 70 5.57 -9.47 5.23
C ARG A 70 4.77 -8.91 4.05
N LEU A 71 5.00 -7.63 3.76
CA LEU A 71 4.39 -7.01 2.59
C LEU A 71 4.90 -7.67 1.30
N GLY A 72 4.02 -8.40 0.60
CA GLY A 72 4.35 -9.01 -0.68
C GLY A 72 4.63 -7.98 -1.76
N ARG A 73 5.33 -8.35 -2.84
CA ARG A 73 5.68 -7.44 -3.94
C ARG A 73 4.46 -7.09 -4.80
N ALA A 74 3.98 -5.86 -4.70
CA ALA A 74 2.98 -5.28 -5.59
C ALA A 74 3.41 -3.90 -6.05
N GLY A 75 3.26 -3.58 -7.34
CA GLY A 75 3.44 -2.22 -7.84
C GLY A 75 4.84 -1.84 -8.34
N ASP A 76 5.77 -2.79 -8.50
CA ASP A 76 7.10 -2.51 -9.07
C ASP A 76 7.06 -2.14 -10.57
N ALA A 77 5.92 -2.36 -11.24
CA ALA A 77 5.71 -1.92 -12.61
C ALA A 77 5.32 -0.43 -12.65
N ALA A 78 6.25 0.42 -13.06
CA ALA A 78 5.98 1.82 -13.35
C ALA A 78 4.89 1.94 -14.42
N CYS A 79 3.97 2.89 -14.22
CA CYS A 79 3.12 3.39 -15.29
C CYS A 79 3.73 4.68 -15.79
N ASP A 80 3.79 4.82 -17.10
CA ASP A 80 4.18 6.05 -17.75
C ASP A 80 3.20 7.20 -17.42
N GLU A 81 3.74 8.38 -17.11
CA GLU A 81 2.96 9.51 -16.59
C GLU A 81 2.06 10.12 -17.67
N GLU A 82 2.51 10.12 -18.94
CA GLU A 82 1.69 10.54 -20.08
C GLU A 82 0.48 9.62 -20.25
N THR A 83 0.70 8.32 -20.10
CA THR A 83 -0.38 7.31 -20.13
C THR A 83 -1.35 7.46 -18.95
N LEU A 84 -0.87 7.81 -17.76
CA LEU A 84 -1.70 8.07 -16.59
C LEU A 84 -2.59 9.30 -16.80
N GLY A 85 -2.04 10.38 -17.36
CA GLY A 85 -2.75 11.64 -17.62
C GLY A 85 -3.96 11.48 -18.55
N ALA A 86 -3.96 10.45 -19.39
CA ALA A 86 -5.05 10.12 -20.30
C ALA A 86 -6.24 9.38 -19.64
N LEU A 87 -6.11 8.96 -18.39
CA LEU A 87 -7.17 8.27 -17.64
C LEU A 87 -8.14 9.27 -16.98
N PRO A 88 -9.38 8.85 -16.67
CA PRO A 88 -10.34 9.69 -15.96
C PRO A 88 -9.80 10.17 -14.61
N ASP A 89 -10.13 11.41 -14.23
CA ASP A 89 -9.62 12.06 -13.00
C ASP A 89 -9.79 11.19 -11.76
N ARG A 90 -11.00 10.61 -11.59
CA ARG A 90 -11.30 9.73 -10.45
C ARG A 90 -10.45 8.47 -10.43
N ALA A 91 -10.14 7.90 -11.60
CA ALA A 91 -9.25 6.75 -11.70
C ALA A 91 -7.83 7.13 -11.25
N ARG A 92 -7.32 8.29 -11.70
CA ARG A 92 -5.99 8.79 -11.33
C ARG A 92 -5.87 9.00 -9.83
N GLU A 93 -6.86 9.63 -9.20
CA GLU A 93 -6.92 9.81 -7.74
C GLU A 93 -6.78 8.49 -6.97
N ILE A 94 -7.53 7.46 -7.39
CA ILE A 94 -7.49 6.14 -6.74
C ILE A 94 -6.14 5.45 -6.98
N ILE A 95 -5.57 5.58 -8.19
CA ILE A 95 -4.27 5.02 -8.53
C ILE A 95 -3.18 5.65 -7.64
N GLU A 96 -3.12 6.97 -7.57
CA GLU A 96 -2.16 7.71 -6.74
C GLU A 96 -2.32 7.39 -5.25
N ALA A 97 -3.56 7.43 -4.73
CA ALA A 97 -3.82 7.09 -3.34
C ALA A 97 -3.39 5.66 -2.99
N SER A 98 -3.59 4.71 -3.90
CA SER A 98 -3.16 3.33 -3.69
C SER A 98 -1.63 3.18 -3.73
N ARG A 99 -0.93 4.00 -4.52
CA ARG A 99 0.55 4.06 -4.54
C ARG A 99 1.09 4.62 -3.24
N ASP A 100 0.59 5.77 -2.79
CA ASP A 100 1.03 6.40 -1.53
C ASP A 100 0.82 5.46 -0.35
N LEU A 101 -0.37 4.86 -0.25
CA LEU A 101 -0.66 3.91 0.82
C LEU A 101 0.31 2.73 0.81
N TYR A 102 0.53 2.12 -0.35
CA TYR A 102 1.42 0.96 -0.46
C TYR A 102 2.85 1.31 -0.07
N GLU A 103 3.38 2.45 -0.53
CA GLU A 103 4.72 2.93 -0.16
C GLU A 103 4.84 3.23 1.34
N ARG A 104 3.78 3.76 1.97
CA ARG A 104 3.74 3.95 3.43
C ARG A 104 3.81 2.62 4.17
N VAL A 105 3.02 1.62 3.75
CA VAL A 105 3.03 0.29 4.35
C VAL A 105 4.39 -0.38 4.15
N LYS A 106 5.00 -0.22 2.98
CA LYS A 106 6.35 -0.72 2.69
C LYS A 106 7.41 -0.15 3.62
N ARG A 107 7.37 1.16 3.90
CA ARG A 107 8.27 1.80 4.87
C ARG A 107 8.06 1.27 6.29
N LEU A 108 6.80 1.06 6.69
CA LEU A 108 6.48 0.48 8.00
C LEU A 108 6.98 -0.97 8.11
N ASP A 109 6.75 -1.80 7.10
CA ASP A 109 7.26 -3.19 7.04
C ASP A 109 8.79 -3.23 7.16
N ALA A 110 9.50 -2.33 6.46
CA ALA A 110 10.95 -2.23 6.56
C ALA A 110 11.42 -1.81 7.97
N THR A 111 10.74 -0.84 8.60
CA THR A 111 11.08 -0.37 9.96
C THR A 111 10.86 -1.44 11.02
N LEU A 112 9.96 -2.40 10.79
CA LEU A 112 9.73 -3.53 11.68
C LEU A 112 10.77 -4.65 11.50
N ALA A 113 11.34 -4.77 10.30
CA ALA A 113 12.36 -5.78 10.00
C ALA A 113 13.77 -5.33 10.42
N GLU A 114 14.01 -4.02 10.48
CA GLU A 114 15.20 -3.44 11.06
C GLU A 114 15.00 -3.26 12.57
N ASP A 115 15.97 -3.67 13.40
CA ASP A 115 16.10 -3.10 14.75
C ASP A 115 16.38 -1.62 14.56
N ALA A 116 15.31 -0.81 14.43
CA ALA A 116 15.41 0.59 14.09
C ALA A 116 16.42 1.23 15.06
N PRO A 117 17.52 1.82 14.57
CA PRO A 117 18.51 2.40 15.45
C PRO A 117 17.78 3.41 16.34
N PRO A 118 18.02 3.39 17.67
CA PRO A 118 17.28 4.24 18.58
C PRO A 118 17.37 5.67 18.05
N SER A 119 16.20 6.30 17.89
CA SER A 119 16.11 7.73 17.55
C SER A 119 17.22 8.48 18.30
N PRO A 120 17.90 9.46 17.69
CA PRO A 120 18.98 10.19 18.36
C PRO A 120 18.58 10.68 19.76
N ALA A 121 17.30 11.04 19.94
CA ALA A 121 16.73 11.38 21.24
C ALA A 121 16.66 10.19 22.21
N ARG A 122 16.24 9.00 21.76
CA ARG A 122 16.22 7.76 22.57
C ARG A 122 17.62 7.30 22.96
N LYS A 123 18.59 7.45 22.05
CA LYS A 123 20.00 7.14 22.32
C LYS A 123 20.57 8.07 23.39
N LEU A 124 20.32 9.38 23.26
CA LEU A 124 20.73 10.38 24.25
C LEU A 124 20.10 10.14 25.64
N MET A 125 18.81 9.77 25.68
CA MET A 125 18.13 9.44 26.94
C MET A 125 18.72 8.20 27.62
N GLY A 126 19.03 7.14 26.86
CA GLY A 126 19.68 5.94 27.42
C GLY A 126 21.11 6.21 27.92
N ASP A 127 21.85 7.10 27.27
CA ASP A 127 23.19 7.52 27.70
C ASP A 127 23.14 8.37 28.99
N LEU A 128 22.05 9.11 29.21
CA LEU A 128 21.83 9.87 30.44
C LEU A 128 21.43 8.96 31.61
N GLU A 129 20.53 8.00 31.40
CA GLU A 129 20.13 7.03 32.44
C GLU A 129 21.29 6.17 32.96
N LYS A 130 22.27 5.84 32.10
CA LYS A 130 23.46 5.07 32.51
C LYS A 130 24.49 5.88 33.33
N ARG A 131 24.35 7.20 33.40
CA ARG A 131 25.29 8.11 34.07
C ARG A 131 24.84 8.55 35.46
N PHE A 132 23.64 8.18 35.88
CA PHE A 132 23.12 8.36 37.24
C PHE A 132 22.93 7.00 37.92
#